data_AF-A0A3N1TLD5-F1
#
_entry.id   AF-A0A3N1TLD5-F1
#
_cell.length_a   1.000
_cell.length_b   1.000
_cell.length_c   1.000
_cell.angle_alpha   90.00
_cell.angle_beta   90.00
_cell.angle_gamma   90.00
#
_symmetry.space_group_name_H-M   'P 1'
#
loop_
_entity.id
_entity.type
_entity.pdbx_description
1 polymer ?
#
loop_
_entity_poly.entity_id
_entity_poly.type
_entity_poly.pdbx_seq_one_letter_code
_entity_poly.pdbx_strand_id
1 'polypeptide(L)'
;MEPGNTITHSLSVPDSLVSGLSFADSYAYLDDWVLEALGDMGIKAWYQPLNDIATDVGKIAGAAQKRVVGRDGGPGAVLHHVTMSYDIDADEVVAAGVSLANRCPFCVDAHTVLLHATGDHRLAETIARGGQPEDPARRQLLYWGKDMSTAQPFPSADAPEIIGTALSFHFINRIVSALLTESMLPCGLQKLRAVRSAAGRRLARTVRQELTTGLSLPVRESVAAWDGVTPLPLHAVLPDRAERPGARLALLAARAPYRITDEDVAAWLVPPFTDHCLAHLIAYGAGCAVGRVEATLTTQTKELA
;
A
#
# COMPACT_ATOMS: atom_id res chain seq x y z
N MET A 1 -2.17 -10.93 -3.02
CA MET A 1 -1.44 -11.71 -2.01
C MET A 1 0.02 -11.59 -2.35
N GLU A 2 0.70 -10.72 -1.61
CA GLU A 2 2.12 -10.48 -1.74
C GLU A 2 2.89 -11.47 -0.87
N PRO A 3 4.06 -11.97 -1.30
CA PRO A 3 4.86 -12.87 -0.49
C PRO A 3 5.33 -12.28 0.87
N GLY A 4 5.35 -10.95 1.01
CA GLY A 4 5.72 -10.27 2.26
C GLY A 4 4.56 -10.06 3.24
N ASN A 5 3.33 -9.96 2.75
CA ASN A 5 2.15 -9.58 3.54
C ASN A 5 1.21 -10.76 3.76
N THR A 6 1.71 -11.98 3.55
CA THR A 6 0.90 -13.18 3.54
C THR A 6 1.73 -14.35 4.05
N ILE A 7 1.20 -15.05 5.06
CA ILE A 7 1.77 -16.32 5.52
C ILE A 7 0.95 -17.43 4.86
N THR A 8 1.65 -18.33 4.17
CA THR A 8 1.04 -19.49 3.53
C THR A 8 1.67 -20.76 4.10
N HIS A 9 0.84 -21.70 4.54
CA HIS A 9 1.30 -23.02 4.97
C HIS A 9 0.48 -24.12 4.31
N SER A 10 1.10 -25.28 4.14
CA SER A 10 0.47 -26.45 3.55
C SER A 10 0.77 -27.68 4.40
N LEU A 11 -0.23 -28.52 4.60
CA LEU A 11 -0.11 -29.83 5.21
C LEU A 11 -0.43 -30.90 4.16
N SER A 12 0.43 -31.90 4.07
CA SER A 12 0.14 -33.14 3.36
C SER A 12 0.10 -34.24 4.40
N VAL A 13 -1.11 -34.70 4.71
CA VAL A 13 -1.36 -35.66 5.80
C VAL A 13 -2.07 -36.90 5.28
N PRO A 14 -1.91 -38.07 5.92
CA PRO A 14 -2.70 -39.25 5.58
C PRO A 14 -4.20 -39.01 5.76
N ASP A 15 -5.05 -39.60 4.91
CA ASP A 15 -6.51 -39.48 5.05
C ASP A 15 -7.03 -40.06 6.38
N SER A 16 -6.29 -41.02 6.95
CA SER A 16 -6.59 -41.59 8.27
C SER A 16 -6.51 -40.57 9.41
N LEU A 17 -5.75 -39.48 9.27
CA LEU A 17 -5.61 -38.45 10.31
C LEU A 17 -6.93 -37.71 10.59
N VAL A 18 -7.81 -37.62 9.59
CA VAL A 18 -9.11 -36.94 9.67
C VAL A 18 -10.28 -37.92 9.55
N SER A 19 -10.02 -39.21 9.78
CA SER A 19 -11.04 -40.25 9.71
C SER A 19 -12.10 -40.06 10.79
N GLY A 20 -13.37 -40.13 10.42
CA GLY A 20 -14.49 -39.93 11.33
C GLY A 20 -14.87 -38.47 11.60
N LEU A 21 -14.11 -37.49 11.10
CA LEU A 21 -14.47 -36.07 11.13
C LEU A 21 -15.36 -35.71 9.92
N SER A 22 -16.26 -34.75 10.10
CA SER A 22 -16.93 -34.13 8.96
C SER A 22 -15.94 -33.30 8.13
N PHE A 23 -16.32 -32.95 6.90
CA PHE A 23 -15.47 -32.10 6.06
C PHE A 23 -15.23 -30.73 6.68
N ALA A 24 -16.21 -30.17 7.40
CA ALA A 24 -16.06 -28.90 8.10
C ALA A 24 -15.16 -29.05 9.34
N ASP A 25 -15.32 -30.12 10.10
CA ASP A 25 -14.50 -30.36 11.31
C ASP A 25 -13.04 -30.65 10.95
N SER A 26 -12.78 -31.28 9.79
CA SER A 26 -11.41 -31.53 9.33
C SER A 26 -10.63 -30.26 9.01
N TYR A 27 -11.30 -29.14 8.74
CA TYR A 27 -10.62 -27.85 8.61
C TYR A 27 -10.15 -27.32 9.96
N ALA A 28 -11.09 -27.17 10.90
CA ALA A 28 -10.78 -26.64 12.23
C ALA A 28 -9.71 -27.50 12.93
N TYR A 29 -9.80 -28.83 12.81
CA TYR A 29 -8.81 -29.74 13.38
C TYR A 29 -7.40 -29.56 12.80
N LEU A 30 -7.26 -29.35 11.48
CA LEU A 30 -5.95 -29.19 10.86
C LEU A 30 -5.33 -27.79 11.09
N ASP A 31 -6.15 -26.81 11.46
CA ASP A 31 -5.72 -25.44 11.79
C ASP A 31 -5.64 -25.16 13.29
N ASP A 32 -5.94 -26.14 14.15
CA ASP A 32 -5.99 -25.96 15.61
C ASP A 32 -4.68 -25.42 16.19
N TRP A 33 -3.54 -25.96 15.72
CA TRP A 33 -2.21 -25.49 16.10
C TRP A 33 -1.93 -24.03 15.69
N VAL A 34 -2.56 -23.55 14.60
CA VAL A 34 -2.45 -22.16 14.15
C VAL A 34 -3.24 -21.25 15.08
N LEU A 35 -4.44 -21.67 15.48
CA LEU A 35 -5.28 -20.93 16.43
C LEU A 35 -4.60 -20.83 17.79
N GLU A 36 -3.95 -21.91 18.25
CA GLU A 36 -3.14 -21.91 19.48
C GLU A 36 -1.95 -20.95 19.37
N ALA A 37 -1.16 -21.03 18.29
CA ALA A 37 -0.02 -20.14 18.08
C ALA A 37 -0.42 -18.65 18.00
N LEU A 38 -1.57 -18.33 17.37
CA LEU A 38 -2.13 -16.99 17.39
C LEU A 38 -2.54 -16.57 18.80
N GLY A 39 -3.11 -17.48 19.58
CA GLY A 39 -3.45 -17.27 20.98
C GLY A 39 -2.23 -16.94 21.86
N ASP A 40 -1.11 -17.64 21.67
CA ASP A 40 0.15 -17.38 22.36
C ASP A 40 0.71 -15.98 22.05
N MET A 41 0.42 -15.45 20.86
CA MET A 41 0.75 -14.09 20.44
C MET A 41 -0.25 -13.05 20.93
N GLY A 42 -1.29 -13.45 21.67
CA GLY A 42 -2.35 -12.57 22.18
C GLY A 42 -3.46 -12.27 21.17
N ILE A 43 -3.51 -12.97 20.03
CA ILE A 43 -4.51 -12.80 18.98
C ILE A 43 -5.67 -13.77 19.22
N LYS A 44 -6.85 -13.23 19.51
CA LYS A 44 -8.07 -14.03 19.69
C LYS A 44 -8.67 -14.42 18.35
N ALA A 45 -8.24 -15.55 17.81
CA ALA A 45 -8.74 -16.12 16.55
C ALA A 45 -9.67 -17.32 16.78
N TRP A 46 -10.58 -17.56 15.84
CA TRP A 46 -11.43 -18.75 15.80
C TRP A 46 -11.75 -19.17 14.37
N TYR A 47 -12.19 -20.42 14.22
CA TYR A 47 -12.65 -20.94 12.94
C TYR A 47 -14.10 -20.52 12.66
N GLN A 48 -14.36 -19.91 11.51
CA GLN A 48 -15.72 -19.73 11.00
C GLN A 48 -16.09 -20.92 10.11
N PRO A 49 -17.31 -21.47 10.27
CA PRO A 49 -17.65 -22.75 9.64
C PRO A 49 -17.45 -22.71 8.12
N LEU A 50 -16.86 -23.81 7.63
CA LEU A 50 -16.38 -24.09 6.28
C LEU A 50 -14.86 -24.00 6.17
N ASN A 51 -14.28 -22.83 5.96
CA ASN A 51 -12.86 -22.74 5.59
C ASN A 51 -12.14 -21.45 6.01
N ASP A 52 -12.69 -20.69 6.97
CA ASP A 52 -12.20 -19.34 7.26
C ASP A 52 -11.67 -19.24 8.69
N ILE A 53 -10.55 -18.54 8.87
CA ILE A 53 -10.04 -18.14 10.20
C ILE A 53 -10.35 -16.66 10.39
N ALA A 54 -11.00 -16.33 11.50
CA ALA A 54 -11.48 -15.00 11.81
C ALA A 54 -11.06 -14.54 13.22
N THR A 55 -11.15 -13.23 13.41
CA THR A 55 -10.94 -12.51 14.66
C THR A 55 -12.16 -11.60 14.91
N ASP A 56 -12.15 -10.87 16.02
CA ASP A 56 -13.16 -9.85 16.34
C ASP A 56 -13.20 -8.71 15.32
N VAL A 57 -12.10 -8.47 14.62
CA VAL A 57 -12.01 -7.49 13.54
C VAL A 57 -12.32 -8.05 12.15
N GLY A 58 -12.50 -9.37 12.01
CA GLY A 58 -12.93 -10.00 10.76
C GLY A 58 -12.06 -11.18 10.30
N LYS A 59 -12.27 -11.61 9.05
CA LYS A 59 -11.57 -12.74 8.45
C LYS A 59 -10.11 -12.40 8.16
N ILE A 60 -9.19 -13.24 8.61
CA ILE A 60 -7.74 -13.07 8.45
C ILE A 60 -7.08 -14.19 7.63
N ALA A 61 -7.73 -15.35 7.48
CA ALA A 61 -7.21 -16.43 6.64
C ALA A 61 -8.33 -17.23 5.96
N GLY A 62 -7.95 -17.94 4.90
CA GLY A 62 -8.80 -18.92 4.22
C GLY A 62 -8.03 -20.20 3.92
N ALA A 63 -8.66 -21.33 4.19
CA ALA A 63 -8.16 -22.66 3.97
C ALA A 63 -8.79 -23.31 2.73
N ALA A 64 -8.10 -24.29 2.15
CA ALA A 64 -8.60 -25.14 1.10
C ALA A 64 -8.08 -26.57 1.28
N GLN A 65 -8.97 -27.55 1.15
CA GLN A 65 -8.65 -28.96 1.25
C GLN A 65 -8.92 -29.71 -0.06
N LYS A 66 -8.02 -30.62 -0.41
CA LYS A 66 -8.23 -31.64 -1.44
C LYS A 66 -7.89 -33.02 -0.88
N ARG A 67 -8.84 -33.95 -0.95
CA ARG A 67 -8.62 -35.37 -0.64
C ARG A 67 -8.19 -36.10 -1.91
N VAL A 68 -7.10 -36.86 -1.82
CA VAL A 68 -6.47 -37.59 -2.91
C VAL A 68 -6.58 -39.07 -2.59
N VAL A 69 -7.11 -39.85 -3.55
CA VAL A 69 -7.18 -41.30 -3.44
C VAL A 69 -5.79 -41.87 -3.76
N GLY A 70 -5.34 -42.84 -2.96
CA GLY A 70 -4.06 -43.51 -3.19
C GLY A 70 -4.09 -44.33 -4.49
N ARG A 71 -2.94 -44.38 -5.17
CA ARG A 71 -2.79 -45.18 -6.40
C ARG A 71 -2.81 -46.67 -6.05
N ASP A 72 -3.40 -47.48 -6.93
CA ASP A 72 -3.41 -48.95 -6.81
C ASP A 72 -3.95 -49.49 -5.48
N GLY A 73 -4.94 -48.79 -4.89
CA GLY A 73 -5.54 -49.16 -3.60
C GLY A 73 -4.69 -48.77 -2.38
N GLY A 74 -3.62 -48.00 -2.56
CA GLY A 74 -2.81 -47.46 -1.47
C GLY A 74 -3.55 -46.43 -0.61
N PRO A 75 -2.97 -46.04 0.55
CA PRO A 75 -3.58 -45.06 1.45
C PRO A 75 -3.73 -43.69 0.78
N GLY A 76 -4.88 -43.05 0.98
CA GLY A 76 -5.15 -41.69 0.51
C GLY A 76 -4.48 -40.62 1.36
N ALA A 77 -4.55 -39.37 0.90
CA ALA A 77 -3.99 -38.21 1.58
C ALA A 77 -4.94 -37.01 1.53
N VAL A 78 -4.82 -36.11 2.50
CA VAL A 78 -5.42 -34.78 2.49
C VAL A 78 -4.32 -33.76 2.26
N LEU A 79 -4.53 -32.92 1.25
CA LEU A 79 -3.77 -31.70 1.03
C LEU A 79 -4.58 -30.55 1.61
N HIS A 80 -4.08 -29.95 2.67
CA HIS A 80 -4.67 -28.77 3.31
C HIS A 80 -3.74 -27.60 3.08
N HIS A 81 -4.28 -26.47 2.64
CA HIS A 81 -3.52 -25.28 2.31
C HIS A 81 -4.22 -24.06 2.88
N VAL A 82 -3.50 -23.26 3.64
CA VAL A 82 -4.03 -22.03 4.24
C VAL A 82 -3.22 -20.87 3.76
N THR A 83 -3.93 -19.79 3.44
CA THR A 83 -3.32 -18.50 3.20
C THR A 83 -3.91 -17.47 4.15
N MET A 84 -3.02 -16.81 4.89
CA MET A 84 -3.33 -15.84 5.94
C MET A 84 -2.76 -14.47 5.58
N SER A 85 -3.58 -13.44 5.69
CA SER A 85 -3.13 -12.05 5.60
C SER A 85 -2.29 -11.72 6.83
N TYR A 86 -1.00 -11.48 6.62
CA TYR A 86 -0.06 -11.10 7.67
C TYR A 86 -0.03 -9.59 7.88
N ASP A 87 -0.19 -8.83 6.79
CA ASP A 87 -0.18 -7.38 6.81
C ASP A 87 -1.28 -6.80 5.91
N ILE A 88 -1.87 -5.69 6.35
CA ILE A 88 -2.85 -4.90 5.61
C ILE A 88 -2.07 -3.74 5.01
N ASP A 89 -2.26 -3.47 3.71
CA ASP A 89 -1.60 -2.37 3.01
C ASP A 89 -2.19 -1.01 3.48
N ALA A 90 -1.90 -0.65 4.73
CA ALA A 90 -2.53 0.45 5.46
C ALA A 90 -2.21 1.78 4.81
N ASP A 91 -0.98 1.92 4.32
CA ASP A 91 -0.51 3.06 3.56
C ASP A 91 -1.36 3.29 2.32
N GLU A 92 -1.58 2.26 1.51
CA GLU A 92 -2.34 2.39 0.28
C GLU A 92 -3.81 2.73 0.55
N VAL A 93 -4.39 2.19 1.62
CA VAL A 93 -5.76 2.53 2.04
C VAL A 93 -5.87 3.97 2.53
N VAL A 94 -4.89 4.44 3.31
CA VAL A 94 -4.82 5.82 3.81
C VAL A 94 -4.59 6.80 2.66
N ALA A 95 -3.68 6.49 1.74
CA ALA A 95 -3.41 7.27 0.54
C ALA A 95 -4.66 7.42 -0.35
N ALA A 96 -5.40 6.33 -0.54
CA ALA A 96 -6.69 6.36 -1.22
C ALA A 96 -7.72 7.23 -0.47
N GLY A 97 -7.76 7.16 0.86
CA GLY A 97 -8.62 7.97 1.72
C GLY A 97 -8.33 9.46 1.60
N VAL A 98 -7.06 9.86 1.74
CA VAL A 98 -6.58 11.23 1.52
C VAL A 98 -6.94 11.70 0.11
N SER A 99 -6.82 10.81 -0.87
CA SER A 99 -7.14 11.14 -2.26
C SER A 99 -8.60 11.40 -2.54
N LEU A 100 -9.48 10.66 -1.87
CA LEU A 100 -10.91 10.90 -1.89
C LEU A 100 -11.25 12.24 -1.21
N ALA A 101 -10.66 12.53 -0.04
CA ALA A 101 -10.91 13.79 0.68
C ALA A 101 -10.45 15.02 -0.10
N ASN A 102 -9.28 14.94 -0.73
CA ASN A 102 -8.74 16.00 -1.58
C ASN A 102 -9.40 16.08 -2.95
N ARG A 103 -10.36 15.20 -3.27
CA ARG A 103 -11.07 15.14 -4.56
C ARG A 103 -10.12 15.09 -5.76
N CYS A 104 -9.07 14.26 -5.70
CA CYS A 104 -8.13 14.04 -6.82
C CYS A 104 -8.53 12.79 -7.63
N PRO A 105 -9.20 12.88 -8.79
CA PRO A 105 -9.69 11.71 -9.52
C PRO A 105 -8.54 10.83 -10.05
N PHE A 106 -7.47 11.46 -10.55
CA PHE A 106 -6.28 10.76 -11.01
C PHE A 106 -5.67 9.90 -9.89
N CYS A 107 -5.53 10.47 -8.69
CA CYS A 107 -4.93 9.80 -7.55
C CYS A 107 -5.81 8.62 -7.10
N VAL A 108 -7.14 8.81 -7.04
CA VAL A 108 -8.08 7.73 -6.70
C VAL A 108 -8.02 6.59 -7.72
N ASP A 109 -7.92 6.90 -9.02
CA ASP A 109 -7.77 5.90 -10.08
C ASP A 109 -6.43 5.15 -9.94
N ALA A 110 -5.34 5.86 -9.66
CA ALA A 110 -4.01 5.28 -9.45
C ALA A 110 -4.01 4.33 -8.24
N HIS A 111 -4.56 4.76 -7.11
CA HIS A 111 -4.67 3.94 -5.91
C HIS A 111 -5.54 2.71 -6.10
N THR A 112 -6.64 2.85 -6.85
CA THR A 112 -7.46 1.69 -7.24
C THR A 112 -6.64 0.68 -8.04
N VAL A 113 -5.77 1.13 -8.94
CA VAL A 113 -4.87 0.25 -9.70
C VAL A 113 -3.82 -0.41 -8.80
N LEU A 114 -3.25 0.32 -7.84
CA LEU A 114 -2.27 -0.20 -6.89
C LEU A 114 -2.89 -1.26 -5.96
N LEU A 115 -4.09 -1.03 -5.43
CA LEU A 115 -4.85 -2.02 -4.70
C LEU A 115 -5.15 -3.27 -5.53
N HIS A 116 -5.35 -3.13 -6.85
CA HIS A 116 -5.40 -4.30 -7.73
C HIS A 116 -4.03 -4.99 -7.86
N ALA A 117 -2.92 -4.26 -7.85
CA ALA A 117 -1.58 -4.80 -7.99
C ALA A 117 -1.16 -5.65 -6.77
N THR A 118 -1.54 -5.21 -5.56
CA THR A 118 -1.22 -5.88 -4.28
C THR A 118 -2.17 -7.05 -3.99
N GLY A 119 -3.28 -7.11 -4.74
CA GLY A 119 -4.22 -8.24 -4.78
C GLY A 119 -5.52 -7.98 -4.03
N ASP A 120 -5.70 -6.78 -3.49
CA ASP A 120 -6.90 -6.32 -2.80
C ASP A 120 -8.01 -5.85 -3.77
N HIS A 121 -8.33 -6.71 -4.74
CA HIS A 121 -9.25 -6.39 -5.84
C HIS A 121 -10.66 -5.99 -5.37
N ARG A 122 -11.13 -6.56 -4.26
CA ARG A 122 -12.44 -6.22 -3.70
C ARG A 122 -12.43 -4.81 -3.11
N LEU A 123 -11.38 -4.47 -2.37
CA LEU A 123 -11.20 -3.15 -1.78
C LEU A 123 -11.04 -2.08 -2.86
N ALA A 124 -10.22 -2.37 -3.88
CA ALA A 124 -10.05 -1.51 -5.05
C ALA A 124 -11.39 -1.13 -5.67
N GLU A 125 -12.24 -2.12 -5.98
CA GLU A 125 -13.54 -1.85 -6.61
C GLU A 125 -14.57 -1.22 -5.66
N THR A 126 -14.42 -1.40 -4.35
CA THR A 126 -15.22 -0.67 -3.36
C THR A 126 -14.85 0.82 -3.34
N ILE A 127 -13.56 1.13 -3.29
CA ILE A 127 -13.04 2.51 -3.30
C ILE A 127 -13.38 3.21 -4.62
N ALA A 128 -13.19 2.54 -5.75
CA ALA A 128 -13.52 3.08 -7.08
C ALA A 128 -14.99 3.51 -7.23
N ARG A 129 -15.89 2.87 -6.47
CA ARG A 129 -17.34 3.19 -6.44
C ARG A 129 -17.71 4.17 -5.32
N GLY A 130 -16.73 4.67 -4.56
CA GLY A 130 -16.96 5.52 -3.39
C GLY A 130 -17.63 4.78 -2.22
N GLY A 131 -17.60 3.45 -2.22
CA GLY A 131 -18.18 2.62 -1.17
C GLY A 131 -17.33 2.58 0.10
N GLN A 132 -17.85 1.89 1.12
CA GLN A 132 -17.11 1.62 2.35
C GLN A 132 -16.63 0.17 2.40
N PRO A 133 -15.39 -0.09 2.87
CA PRO A 133 -14.90 -1.44 3.11
C PRO A 133 -15.80 -2.19 4.11
N GLU A 134 -15.97 -3.50 3.92
CA GLU A 134 -16.67 -4.38 4.88
C GLU A 134 -15.81 -4.68 6.11
N ASP A 135 -14.51 -4.79 5.91
CA ASP A 135 -13.52 -4.94 6.97
C ASP A 135 -13.47 -3.65 7.83
N PRO A 136 -13.77 -3.73 9.13
CA PRO A 136 -13.66 -2.63 10.09
C PRO A 136 -12.29 -1.94 10.10
N ALA A 137 -11.18 -2.68 10.04
CA ALA A 137 -9.84 -2.11 10.11
C ALA A 137 -9.56 -1.22 8.88
N ARG A 138 -9.80 -1.75 7.68
CA ARG A 138 -9.70 -0.98 6.42
C ARG A 138 -10.67 0.19 6.37
N ARG A 139 -11.87 0.05 6.94
CA ARG A 139 -12.86 1.13 7.02
C ARG A 139 -12.36 2.27 7.90
N GLN A 140 -11.78 1.96 9.06
CA GLN A 140 -11.22 2.95 9.97
C GLN A 140 -10.02 3.67 9.35
N LEU A 141 -9.10 2.94 8.71
CA LEU A 141 -7.98 3.53 7.97
C LEU A 141 -8.44 4.45 6.84
N LEU A 142 -9.40 4.01 6.02
CA LEU A 142 -9.95 4.83 4.93
C LEU A 142 -10.66 6.08 5.46
N TYR A 143 -11.35 5.97 6.59
CA TYR A 143 -12.02 7.09 7.24
C TYR A 143 -11.01 8.08 7.82
N TRP A 144 -9.98 7.59 8.53
CA TRP A 144 -8.92 8.43 9.08
C TRP A 144 -8.11 9.11 7.98
N GLY A 145 -7.81 8.43 6.86
CA GLY A 145 -7.20 9.08 5.70
C GLY A 145 -8.07 10.18 5.09
N LYS A 146 -9.40 10.08 5.19
CA LYS A 146 -10.31 11.17 4.76
C LYS A 146 -10.37 12.32 5.77
N ASP A 147 -10.21 12.02 7.05
CA ASP A 147 -10.26 12.97 8.16
C ASP A 147 -9.26 12.59 9.26
N MET A 148 -8.04 13.11 9.12
CA MET A 148 -6.93 12.86 10.04
C MET A 148 -7.10 13.56 11.39
N SER A 149 -8.15 14.36 11.60
CA SER A 149 -8.45 14.97 12.91
C SER A 149 -9.05 13.97 13.90
N THR A 150 -9.48 12.81 13.41
CA THR A 150 -10.08 11.75 14.20
C THR A 150 -9.02 10.90 14.90
N ALA A 151 -9.44 10.11 15.90
CA ALA A 151 -8.53 9.26 16.66
C ALA A 151 -7.78 8.30 15.74
N GLN A 152 -6.48 8.16 15.98
CA GLN A 152 -5.59 7.27 15.23
C GLN A 152 -6.06 5.81 15.34
N PRO A 153 -6.37 5.12 14.21
CA PRO A 153 -6.86 3.74 14.23
C PRO A 153 -5.75 2.68 14.13
N PHE A 154 -4.48 3.07 14.29
CA PHE A 154 -3.31 2.21 14.20
C PHE A 154 -2.40 2.37 15.43
N PRO A 155 -1.56 1.38 15.76
CA PRO A 155 -0.56 1.48 16.82
C PRO A 155 0.38 2.69 16.66
N SER A 156 0.89 3.20 17.79
CA SER A 156 1.86 4.32 17.78
C SER A 156 3.18 3.98 17.07
N ALA A 157 3.54 2.69 17.02
CA ALA A 157 4.72 2.20 16.32
C ALA A 157 4.65 2.43 14.80
N ASP A 158 3.44 2.31 14.22
CA ASP A 158 3.20 2.42 12.77
C ASP A 158 2.88 3.87 12.36
N ALA A 159 2.78 4.77 13.34
CA ALA A 159 2.38 6.15 13.12
C ALA A 159 3.31 6.94 12.19
N PRO A 160 4.65 6.82 12.27
CA PRO A 160 5.55 7.53 11.37
C PRO A 160 5.25 7.22 9.90
N GLU A 161 5.13 5.94 9.55
CA GLU A 161 4.90 5.45 8.19
C GLU A 161 3.51 5.88 7.68
N ILE A 162 2.45 5.58 8.44
CA ILE A 162 1.08 5.87 7.99
C ILE A 162 0.80 7.38 7.91
N ILE A 163 1.29 8.17 8.87
CA ILE A 163 1.17 9.64 8.82
C ILE A 163 2.05 10.19 7.69
N GLY A 164 3.26 9.64 7.51
CA GLY A 164 4.15 9.95 6.39
C GLY A 164 3.44 9.80 5.05
N THR A 165 2.82 8.65 4.82
CA THR A 165 1.98 8.37 3.65
C THR A 165 0.85 9.39 3.50
N ALA A 166 0.08 9.65 4.56
CA ALA A 166 -1.04 10.58 4.48
C ALA A 166 -0.59 12.01 4.09
N LEU A 167 0.48 12.51 4.70
CA LEU A 167 1.08 13.80 4.37
C LEU A 167 1.64 13.83 2.95
N SER A 168 2.27 12.73 2.50
CA SER A 168 2.73 12.55 1.12
C SER A 168 1.60 12.78 0.14
N PHE A 169 0.44 12.16 0.37
CA PHE A 169 -0.68 12.25 -0.56
C PHE A 169 -1.42 13.58 -0.44
N HIS A 170 -1.46 14.22 0.73
CA HIS A 170 -1.89 15.63 0.77
C HIS A 170 -1.00 16.54 -0.08
N PHE A 171 0.28 16.20 -0.20
CA PHE A 171 1.21 16.90 -1.07
C PHE A 171 1.05 16.52 -2.55
N ILE A 172 1.20 15.23 -2.88
CA ILE A 172 1.12 14.69 -4.24
C ILE A 172 -0.20 15.07 -4.90
N ASN A 173 -1.32 15.00 -4.18
CA ASN A 173 -2.62 15.32 -4.74
C ASN A 173 -2.73 16.76 -5.20
N ARG A 174 -2.14 17.70 -4.46
CA ARG A 174 -2.09 19.11 -4.89
C ARG A 174 -1.29 19.29 -6.16
N ILE A 175 -0.18 18.54 -6.31
CA ILE A 175 0.65 18.59 -7.51
C ILE A 175 -0.03 17.94 -8.71
N VAL A 176 -0.60 16.74 -8.51
CA VAL A 176 -1.35 16.05 -9.56
C VAL A 176 -2.52 16.91 -10.02
N SER A 177 -3.28 17.51 -9.10
CA SER A 177 -4.36 18.41 -9.45
C SER A 177 -3.91 19.69 -10.18
N ALA A 178 -2.67 20.14 -9.96
CA ALA A 178 -2.13 21.33 -10.62
C ALA A 178 -1.48 21.03 -11.97
N LEU A 179 -0.82 19.88 -12.12
CA LEU A 179 0.07 19.57 -13.24
C LEU A 179 -0.48 18.51 -14.20
N LEU A 180 -1.44 17.68 -13.78
CA LEU A 180 -1.95 16.57 -14.57
C LEU A 180 -3.42 16.75 -14.89
N THR A 181 -3.84 16.18 -16.02
CA THR A 181 -5.26 16.08 -16.34
C THR A 181 -5.95 15.07 -15.42
N GLU A 182 -7.25 15.23 -15.20
CA GLU A 182 -8.04 14.33 -14.34
C GLU A 182 -8.07 12.87 -14.84
N SER A 183 -7.64 12.60 -16.07
CA SER A 183 -7.63 11.26 -16.67
C SER A 183 -6.25 10.63 -16.65
N MET A 184 -6.13 9.48 -15.97
CA MET A 184 -4.90 8.69 -15.93
C MET A 184 -4.55 8.04 -17.27
N LEU A 185 -5.55 7.63 -18.06
CA LEU A 185 -5.38 7.04 -19.38
C LEU A 185 -6.17 7.84 -20.44
N PRO A 186 -5.74 7.78 -21.72
CA PRO A 186 -6.49 8.39 -22.82
C PRO A 186 -7.96 7.95 -22.82
N CYS A 187 -8.86 8.88 -23.14
CA CYS A 187 -10.30 8.63 -23.21
C CYS A 187 -10.95 8.09 -21.91
N GLY A 188 -10.28 8.19 -20.76
CA GLY A 188 -10.83 7.72 -19.48
C GLY A 188 -10.91 6.19 -19.37
N LEU A 189 -10.10 5.46 -20.14
CA LEU A 189 -10.12 3.98 -20.19
C LEU A 189 -9.91 3.32 -18.83
N GLN A 190 -9.27 4.01 -17.88
CA GLN A 190 -9.10 3.53 -16.50
C GLN A 190 -10.42 3.36 -15.74
N LYS A 191 -11.54 3.89 -16.24
CA LYS A 191 -12.87 3.65 -15.66
C LYS A 191 -13.37 2.23 -15.88
N LEU A 192 -12.78 1.46 -16.78
CA LEU A 192 -13.12 0.06 -17.02
C LEU A 192 -12.38 -0.87 -16.04
N ARG A 193 -13.12 -1.71 -15.31
CA ARG A 193 -12.55 -2.71 -14.37
C ARG A 193 -11.49 -3.60 -15.03
N ALA A 194 -11.74 -4.04 -16.26
CA ALA A 194 -10.80 -4.88 -17.00
C ALA A 194 -9.45 -4.17 -17.24
N VAL A 195 -9.50 -2.86 -17.52
CA VAL A 195 -8.31 -2.02 -17.73
C VAL A 195 -7.54 -1.83 -16.43
N ARG A 196 -8.21 -1.46 -15.33
CA ARG A 196 -7.55 -1.31 -14.01
C ARG A 196 -6.91 -2.60 -13.53
N SER A 197 -7.65 -3.71 -13.63
CA SER A 197 -7.17 -5.02 -13.22
C SER A 197 -5.97 -5.48 -14.07
N ALA A 198 -5.97 -5.21 -15.37
CA ALA A 198 -4.84 -5.52 -16.25
C ALA A 198 -3.63 -4.62 -15.97
N ALA A 199 -3.84 -3.33 -15.75
CA ALA A 199 -2.80 -2.39 -15.36
C ALA A 199 -2.15 -2.80 -14.02
N GLY A 200 -2.96 -3.13 -13.01
CA GLY A 200 -2.49 -3.61 -11.72
C GLY A 200 -1.65 -4.88 -11.84
N ARG A 201 -2.11 -5.88 -12.61
CA ARG A 201 -1.33 -7.10 -12.87
C ARG A 201 0.03 -6.81 -13.52
N ARG A 202 0.10 -5.82 -14.42
CA ARG A 202 1.34 -5.43 -15.11
C ARG A 202 2.29 -4.68 -14.19
N LEU A 203 1.77 -3.85 -13.30
CA LEU A 203 2.54 -3.04 -12.35
C LEU A 203 2.94 -3.81 -11.09
N ALA A 204 2.30 -4.94 -10.79
CA ALA A 204 2.55 -5.70 -9.56
C ALA A 204 4.03 -6.09 -9.34
N ARG A 205 4.82 -6.32 -10.40
CA ARG A 205 6.26 -6.60 -10.23
C ARG A 205 7.05 -5.33 -9.86
N THR A 206 6.68 -4.18 -10.41
CA THR A 206 7.35 -2.89 -10.19
C THR A 206 7.00 -2.29 -8.84
N VAL A 207 5.72 -2.38 -8.42
CA VAL A 207 5.28 -1.94 -7.09
C VAL A 207 6.03 -2.68 -5.99
N ARG A 208 6.35 -3.96 -6.21
CA ARG A 208 7.10 -4.82 -5.28
C ARG A 208 8.63 -4.64 -5.34
N GLN A 209 9.14 -3.69 -6.12
CA GLN A 209 10.57 -3.49 -6.28
C GLN A 209 11.04 -2.27 -5.48
N GLU A 210 11.93 -2.48 -4.51
CA GLU A 210 12.61 -1.38 -3.81
C GLU A 210 13.48 -0.58 -4.80
N LEU A 211 13.28 0.74 -4.83
CA LEU A 211 13.95 1.64 -5.77
C LEU A 211 15.26 2.17 -5.16
N THR A 212 16.39 1.77 -5.76
CA THR A 212 17.72 2.36 -5.52
C THR A 212 18.22 3.00 -6.82
N THR A 213 18.26 4.34 -6.91
CA THR A 213 18.87 5.02 -8.06
C THR A 213 19.63 6.31 -7.71
N GLY A 214 20.73 6.52 -8.44
CA GLY A 214 21.82 7.47 -8.16
C GLY A 214 21.68 8.90 -8.70
N LEU A 215 20.47 9.35 -9.06
CA LEU A 215 20.17 10.77 -9.35
C LEU A 215 19.93 11.60 -8.08
N SER A 216 20.19 11.00 -6.93
CA SER A 216 19.53 11.27 -5.67
C SER A 216 20.30 12.15 -4.71
N LEU A 217 21.61 12.32 -4.90
CA LEU A 217 22.49 12.93 -3.89
C LEU A 217 22.11 14.37 -3.49
N PRO A 218 21.93 15.34 -4.42
CA PRO A 218 21.61 16.72 -4.01
C PRO A 218 20.24 16.85 -3.35
N VAL A 219 19.28 16.04 -3.78
CA VAL A 219 17.93 16.01 -3.20
C VAL A 219 17.98 15.36 -1.82
N ARG A 220 18.65 14.21 -1.69
CA ARG A 220 18.81 13.48 -0.43
C ARG A 220 19.59 14.28 0.59
N GLU A 221 20.66 14.97 0.22
CA GLU A 221 21.44 15.83 1.13
C GLU A 221 20.60 17.00 1.64
N SER A 222 19.91 17.71 0.74
CA SER A 222 19.07 18.85 1.13
C SER A 222 17.89 18.43 2.00
N VAL A 223 17.31 17.27 1.73
CA VAL A 223 16.19 16.72 2.51
C VAL A 223 16.69 16.11 3.82
N ALA A 224 17.86 15.47 3.86
CA ALA A 224 18.47 14.98 5.10
C ALA A 224 18.76 16.13 6.08
N ALA A 225 19.23 17.27 5.59
CA ALA A 225 19.50 18.47 6.38
C ALA A 225 18.24 19.26 6.78
N TRP A 226 17.07 18.87 6.29
CA TRP A 226 15.80 19.50 6.62
C TRP A 226 15.29 19.04 7.98
N ASP A 227 14.58 19.89 8.71
CA ASP A 227 13.95 19.58 10.01
C ASP A 227 12.58 18.88 9.86
N GLY A 228 12.07 18.74 8.63
CA GLY A 228 10.77 18.15 8.34
C GLY A 228 9.58 19.11 8.46
N VAL A 229 9.81 20.37 8.86
CA VAL A 229 8.73 21.33 9.17
C VAL A 229 8.94 22.68 8.49
N THR A 230 10.18 23.17 8.41
CA THR A 230 10.51 24.51 7.89
C THR A 230 10.49 24.52 6.35
N PRO A 231 9.60 25.30 5.69
CA PRO A 231 9.58 25.38 4.23
C PRO A 231 10.92 25.81 3.66
N LEU A 232 11.25 25.38 2.43
CA LEU A 232 12.47 25.87 1.77
C LEU A 232 12.39 27.40 1.60
N PRO A 233 13.36 28.18 2.14
CA PRO A 233 13.31 29.63 2.06
C PRO A 233 13.19 30.13 0.62
N LEU A 234 12.43 31.20 0.39
CA LEU A 234 12.26 31.77 -0.97
C LEU A 234 13.59 32.13 -1.65
N HIS A 235 14.59 32.51 -0.87
CA HIS A 235 15.94 32.86 -1.34
C HIS A 235 16.91 31.66 -1.38
N ALA A 236 16.46 30.44 -1.07
CA ALA A 236 17.33 29.27 -1.10
C ALA A 236 17.89 29.06 -2.51
N VAL A 237 19.20 28.77 -2.58
CA VAL A 237 19.87 28.40 -3.83
C VAL A 237 19.29 27.07 -4.30
N LEU A 238 18.74 27.07 -5.50
CA LEU A 238 18.16 25.89 -6.13
C LEU A 238 19.09 25.42 -7.26
N PRO A 239 19.08 24.12 -7.60
CA PRO A 239 19.73 23.66 -8.82
C PRO A 239 19.28 24.50 -10.02
N ASP A 240 20.24 24.82 -10.88
CA ASP A 240 19.98 25.61 -12.07
C ASP A 240 18.98 24.89 -12.98
N ARG A 241 18.04 25.67 -13.52
CA ARG A 241 16.92 25.14 -14.30
C ARG A 241 17.38 24.56 -15.65
N ALA A 242 18.41 25.14 -16.26
CA ALA A 242 18.94 24.66 -17.54
C ALA A 242 19.91 23.49 -17.35
N GLU A 243 20.71 23.51 -16.29
CA GLU A 243 21.73 22.47 -16.06
C GLU A 243 21.18 21.22 -15.35
N ARG A 244 20.25 21.40 -14.40
CA ARG A 244 19.74 20.31 -13.54
C ARG A 244 18.23 20.41 -13.30
N PRO A 245 17.39 20.44 -14.37
CA PRO A 245 15.94 20.60 -14.25
C PRO A 245 15.30 19.51 -13.37
N GLY A 246 15.78 18.27 -13.47
CA GLY A 246 15.25 17.15 -12.69
C GLY A 246 15.51 17.28 -11.18
N ALA A 247 16.74 17.62 -10.79
CA ALA A 247 17.09 17.81 -9.39
C ALA A 247 16.37 19.03 -8.79
N ARG A 248 16.18 20.09 -9.58
CA ARG A 248 15.40 21.26 -9.18
C ARG A 248 13.95 20.89 -8.89
N LEU A 249 13.29 20.19 -9.82
CA LEU A 249 11.90 19.76 -9.65
C LEU A 249 11.73 18.81 -8.46
N ALA A 250 12.61 17.82 -8.30
CA ALA A 250 12.55 16.90 -7.17
C ALA A 250 12.76 17.62 -5.82
N LEU A 251 13.68 18.59 -5.74
CA LEU A 251 13.91 19.38 -4.52
C LEU A 251 12.73 20.31 -4.22
N LEU A 252 12.19 20.97 -5.24
CA LEU A 252 11.00 21.81 -5.09
C LEU A 252 9.81 20.96 -4.64
N ALA A 253 9.60 19.79 -5.25
CA ALA A 253 8.58 18.85 -4.82
C ALA A 253 8.77 18.45 -3.34
N ALA A 254 10.01 18.15 -2.93
CA ALA A 254 10.30 17.74 -1.56
C ALA A 254 10.05 18.85 -0.52
N ARG A 255 10.45 20.11 -0.79
CA ARG A 255 10.58 21.14 0.27
C ARG A 255 9.87 22.47 0.02
N ALA A 256 9.46 22.77 -1.21
CA ALA A 256 8.68 23.98 -1.53
C ALA A 256 7.88 23.84 -2.83
N PRO A 257 6.88 22.94 -2.84
CA PRO A 257 6.17 22.59 -4.06
C PRO A 257 5.32 23.72 -4.64
N TYR A 258 4.85 24.62 -3.79
CA TYR A 258 4.14 25.84 -4.19
C TYR A 258 5.01 26.78 -5.04
N ARG A 259 6.30 26.49 -5.21
CA ARG A 259 7.23 27.24 -6.06
C ARG A 259 7.54 26.54 -7.39
N ILE A 260 6.95 25.38 -7.66
CA ILE A 260 7.06 24.73 -8.98
C ILE A 260 6.31 25.59 -9.98
N THR A 261 7.01 26.01 -11.03
CA THR A 261 6.47 26.83 -12.12
C THR A 261 6.34 26.02 -13.41
N ASP A 262 5.51 26.49 -14.34
CA ASP A 262 5.41 25.92 -15.69
C ASP A 262 6.76 25.90 -16.42
N GLU A 263 7.63 26.87 -16.14
CA GLU A 263 8.99 26.93 -16.69
C GLU A 263 9.88 25.79 -16.15
N ASP A 264 9.70 25.39 -14.89
CA ASP A 264 10.44 24.26 -14.31
C ASP A 264 9.99 22.94 -14.95
N VAL A 265 8.68 22.81 -15.18
CA VAL A 265 8.06 21.65 -15.84
C VAL A 265 8.50 21.56 -17.30
N ALA A 266 8.44 22.68 -18.04
CA ALA A 266 8.86 22.76 -19.43
C ALA A 266 10.35 22.48 -19.63
N ALA A 267 11.20 22.92 -18.68
CA ALA A 267 12.63 22.63 -18.72
C ALA A 267 12.95 21.13 -18.56
N TRP A 268 12.06 20.37 -17.92
CA TRP A 268 12.20 18.92 -17.76
C TRP A 268 11.51 18.12 -18.88
N LEU A 269 10.33 18.55 -19.33
CA LEU A 269 9.53 17.89 -20.38
C LEU A 269 10.11 18.11 -21.79
N VAL A 270 11.40 17.84 -21.94
CA VAL A 270 12.10 17.76 -23.21
C VAL A 270 12.40 16.30 -23.54
N PRO A 271 12.38 15.88 -24.82
CA PRO A 271 12.72 14.51 -25.18
C PRO A 271 14.07 14.07 -24.58
N PRO A 272 14.15 12.86 -23.97
CA PRO A 272 13.18 11.77 -24.00
C PRO A 272 12.17 11.74 -22.84
N PHE A 273 12.11 12.77 -22.00
CA PHE A 273 11.27 12.75 -20.80
C PHE A 273 9.79 12.99 -21.14
N THR A 274 8.92 12.27 -20.42
CA THR A 274 7.46 12.28 -20.60
C THR A 274 6.76 12.69 -19.32
N ASP A 275 5.44 12.91 -19.36
CA ASP A 275 4.61 13.17 -18.18
C ASP A 275 4.73 12.05 -17.13
N HIS A 276 4.92 10.80 -17.58
CA HIS A 276 5.20 9.68 -16.69
C HIS A 276 6.54 9.86 -15.94
N CYS A 277 7.57 10.33 -16.63
CA CYS A 277 8.87 10.62 -16.01
C CYS A 277 8.78 11.80 -15.03
N LEU A 278 7.97 12.82 -15.35
CA LEU A 278 7.71 13.94 -14.46
C LEU A 278 6.99 13.47 -13.18
N ALA A 279 5.92 12.70 -13.31
CA ALA A 279 5.20 12.14 -12.17
C ALA A 279 6.12 11.31 -11.25
N HIS A 280 6.98 10.47 -11.85
CA HIS A 280 7.97 9.68 -11.12
C HIS A 280 8.99 10.55 -10.37
N LEU A 281 9.48 11.62 -11.00
CA LEU A 281 10.45 12.55 -10.41
C LEU A 281 9.86 13.34 -9.22
N ILE A 282 8.62 13.80 -9.36
CA ILE A 282 7.90 14.49 -8.29
C ILE A 282 7.64 13.54 -7.12
N ALA A 283 7.17 12.32 -7.41
CA ALA A 283 6.94 11.28 -6.40
C ALA A 283 8.23 10.94 -5.65
N TYR A 284 9.37 10.87 -6.37
CA TYR A 284 10.69 10.68 -5.75
C TYR A 284 11.04 11.82 -4.76
N GLY A 285 10.80 13.08 -5.14
CA GLY A 285 10.99 14.23 -4.25
C GLY A 285 10.09 14.18 -3.01
N ALA A 286 8.82 13.86 -3.19
CA ALA A 286 7.85 13.65 -2.11
C ALA A 286 8.31 12.55 -1.15
N GLY A 287 8.68 11.38 -1.67
CA GLY A 287 9.13 10.24 -0.88
C GLY A 287 10.39 10.54 -0.06
N CYS A 288 11.32 11.34 -0.61
CA CYS A 288 12.47 11.80 0.17
C CYS A 288 12.05 12.64 1.38
N ALA A 289 11.13 13.59 1.20
CA ALA A 289 10.63 14.46 2.26
C ALA A 289 9.96 13.65 3.37
N VAL A 290 9.23 12.62 2.97
CA VAL A 290 8.45 11.74 3.85
C VAL A 290 9.38 10.86 4.67
N GLY A 291 10.34 10.20 4.04
CA GLY A 291 11.35 9.42 4.76
C GLY A 291 12.14 10.26 5.77
N ARG A 292 12.30 11.58 5.54
CA ARG A 292 12.91 12.48 6.53
C ARG A 292 12.00 12.74 7.73
N VAL A 293 10.71 13.00 7.49
CA VAL A 293 9.71 13.23 8.54
C VAL A 293 9.54 11.96 9.39
N GLU A 294 9.44 10.80 8.75
CA GLU A 294 9.40 9.48 9.39
C GLU A 294 10.60 9.26 10.32
N ALA A 295 11.81 9.55 9.85
CA ALA A 295 13.01 9.44 10.66
C ALA A 295 13.00 10.36 11.89
N THR A 296 12.47 11.58 11.76
CA THR A 296 12.31 12.51 12.89
C THR A 296 11.32 11.97 13.92
N LEU A 297 10.14 11.55 13.46
CA LEU A 297 9.08 11.02 14.33
C LEU A 297 9.54 9.76 15.05
N THR A 298 10.23 8.85 14.35
CA THR A 298 10.80 7.62 14.94
C THR A 298 11.81 7.93 16.05
N THR A 299 12.62 8.96 15.86
CA THR A 299 13.61 9.40 16.88
C THR A 299 12.90 9.96 18.10
N GLN A 300 11.87 10.79 17.92
CA GLN A 300 11.09 11.36 19.02
C GLN A 300 10.33 10.29 19.81
N THR A 301 9.73 9.30 19.14
CA THR A 301 9.04 8.18 19.82
C THR A 301 9.99 7.36 20.68
N LYS A 302 11.25 7.18 20.25
CA LYS A 302 12.29 6.49 21.04
C LYS A 302 12.80 7.29 22.24
N GLU A 303 12.80 8.62 22.16
CA GLU A 303 13.18 9.49 23.29
C GLU A 303 12.08 9.60 24.36
N LEU A 304 10.84 9.29 23.99
CA LEU A 304 9.66 9.36 24.85
C LEU A 304 9.28 8.01 25.50
N ALA A 305 9.92 6.91 25.11
CA ALA A 305 9.72 5.55 25.63
C ALA A 305 10.79 5.18 26.67
#